data_AF-A0AA41HEA3-F1
#
_entry.id   AF-A0AA41HEA3-F1
#
_cell.length_a   1.000
_cell.length_b   1.000
_cell.length_c   1.000
_cell.angle_alpha   90.00
_cell.angle_beta   90.00
_cell.angle_gamma   90.00
#
_symmetry.space_group_name_H-M   'P 1'
#
loop_
_entity.id
_entity.type
_entity.pdbx_description
1 polymer ?
#
loop_
_entity_poly.entity_id
_entity_poly.type
_entity_poly.pdbx_seq_one_letter_code
_entity_poly.pdbx_strand_id
1 'polypeptide(L)'
;MEHPTEEIVDSTRLRDIRKLVEANNQSSLSSDIIICQIYMESRFDKNAHAQGSSARGLMQLLKAPVRELARLANLAKAPRERRPETELYREADAFHDSPEFVDEATNIRTGTAYLQALIKKNTAAGAKFPIVEAFKDYRGIRNGLYFSKIQAAADKLAASPNSMQILWDMVQ
;
A
#
# COMPACT_ATOMS: atom_id res chain seq x y z
N MET A 1 -30.64 -22.05 -7.95
CA MET A 1 -29.54 -21.13 -8.29
C MET A 1 -28.51 -21.31 -7.20
N GLU A 2 -27.44 -22.06 -7.46
CA GLU A 2 -26.39 -22.26 -6.47
C GLU A 2 -25.59 -20.96 -6.34
N HIS A 3 -25.60 -20.39 -5.13
CA HIS A 3 -24.71 -19.28 -4.80
C HIS A 3 -23.27 -19.83 -4.76
N PRO A 4 -22.30 -19.18 -5.42
CA PRO A 4 -20.91 -19.60 -5.30
C PRO A 4 -20.49 -19.56 -3.83
N THR A 5 -19.72 -20.56 -3.40
CA THR A 5 -19.17 -20.58 -2.03
C THR A 5 -18.25 -19.37 -1.82
N GLU A 6 -18.22 -18.83 -0.60
CA GLU A 6 -17.44 -17.64 -0.21
C GLU A 6 -15.96 -17.74 -0.63
N GLU A 7 -15.38 -18.94 -0.53
CA GLU A 7 -14.03 -19.27 -0.99
C GLU A 7 -13.79 -19.05 -2.51
N ILE A 8 -14.78 -19.33 -3.35
CA ILE A 8 -14.69 -19.12 -4.80
C ILE A 8 -14.74 -17.62 -5.14
N VAL A 9 -15.52 -16.84 -4.40
CA VAL A 9 -15.59 -15.38 -4.55
C VAL A 9 -14.26 -14.75 -4.13
N ASP A 10 -13.71 -15.16 -2.99
CA ASP A 10 -12.46 -14.65 -2.44
C ASP A 10 -11.26 -14.99 -3.33
N SER A 11 -11.19 -16.22 -3.87
CA SER A 11 -10.13 -16.61 -4.82
C SER A 11 -10.22 -15.85 -6.15
N THR A 12 -11.42 -15.43 -6.58
CA THR A 12 -11.59 -14.55 -7.74
C THR A 12 -11.10 -13.14 -7.43
N ARG A 13 -11.46 -12.60 -6.26
CA ARG A 13 -11.00 -11.29 -5.82
C ARG A 13 -9.47 -11.23 -5.70
N LEU A 14 -8.82 -12.27 -5.19
CA LEU A 14 -7.37 -12.38 -5.13
C LEU A 14 -6.72 -12.30 -6.52
N ARG A 15 -7.29 -13.00 -7.52
CA ARG A 15 -6.80 -12.95 -8.90
C ARG A 15 -6.93 -11.56 -9.51
N ASP A 16 -8.01 -10.84 -9.22
CA ASP A 16 -8.22 -9.47 -9.69
C ASP A 16 -7.24 -8.49 -9.03
N ILE A 17 -7.06 -8.59 -7.70
CA ILE A 17 -6.07 -7.80 -6.97
C ILE A 17 -4.66 -8.07 -7.50
N ARG A 18 -4.31 -9.33 -7.80
CA ARG A 18 -3.01 -9.68 -8.37
C ARG A 18 -2.75 -8.96 -9.69
N LYS A 19 -3.71 -9.00 -10.62
CA LYS A 19 -3.61 -8.25 -11.90
C LYS A 19 -3.47 -6.75 -11.68
N LEU A 20 -4.26 -6.19 -10.74
CA LEU A 20 -4.18 -4.78 -10.39
C LEU A 20 -2.79 -4.41 -9.85
N VAL A 21 -2.24 -5.21 -8.94
CA VAL A 21 -0.91 -5.01 -8.37
C VAL A 21 0.17 -5.10 -9.44
N GLU A 22 0.15 -6.13 -10.28
CA GLU A 22 1.11 -6.31 -11.37
C GLU A 22 1.13 -5.10 -12.33
N ALA A 23 -0.04 -4.54 -12.63
CA ALA A 23 -0.16 -3.39 -13.52
C ALA A 23 0.19 -2.03 -12.86
N ASN A 24 0.12 -1.93 -11.53
CA ASN A 24 0.13 -0.64 -10.83
C ASN A 24 1.20 -0.48 -9.75
N ASN A 25 1.96 -1.52 -9.42
CA ASN A 25 3.01 -1.44 -8.42
C ASN A 25 4.13 -0.47 -8.85
N GLN A 26 4.33 0.60 -8.09
CA GLN A 26 5.36 1.62 -8.28
C GLN A 26 6.58 1.42 -7.36
N SER A 27 6.72 0.23 -6.78
CA SER A 27 7.83 -0.12 -5.88
C SER A 27 8.68 -1.25 -6.45
N SER A 28 9.86 -1.45 -5.85
CA SER A 28 10.75 -2.57 -6.13
C SER A 28 10.36 -3.86 -5.41
N LEU A 29 9.24 -3.88 -4.68
CA LEU A 29 8.75 -5.06 -3.96
C LEU A 29 8.02 -6.01 -4.90
N SER A 30 8.03 -7.31 -4.59
CA SER A 30 7.27 -8.29 -5.35
C SER A 30 5.76 -8.05 -5.25
N SER A 31 5.01 -8.48 -6.27
CA SER A 31 3.54 -8.40 -6.25
C SER A 31 2.95 -9.12 -5.02
N ASP A 32 3.50 -10.27 -4.62
CA ASP A 32 3.00 -11.02 -3.46
C ASP A 32 3.16 -10.23 -2.14
N ILE A 33 4.25 -9.49 -1.95
CA ILE A 33 4.41 -8.60 -0.79
C ILE A 33 3.32 -7.52 -0.79
N ILE A 34 3.04 -6.91 -1.95
CA ILE A 34 2.02 -5.86 -2.05
C ILE A 34 0.62 -6.43 -1.86
N ILE A 35 0.32 -7.62 -2.38
CA ILE A 35 -0.96 -8.31 -2.17
C ILE A 35 -1.17 -8.58 -0.66
N CYS A 36 -0.16 -9.12 0.02
CA CYS A 36 -0.22 -9.35 1.47
C CYS A 36 -0.35 -8.03 2.25
N GLN A 37 0.34 -6.97 1.85
CA GLN A 37 0.18 -5.63 2.44
C GLN A 37 -1.26 -5.13 2.29
N ILE A 38 -1.85 -5.20 1.09
CA ILE A 38 -3.24 -4.78 0.87
C ILE A 38 -4.18 -5.60 1.77
N TYR A 39 -3.98 -6.90 1.86
CA TYR A 39 -4.82 -7.75 2.70
C TYR A 39 -4.71 -7.40 4.19
N MET A 40 -3.49 -7.16 4.69
CA MET A 40 -3.22 -6.69 6.06
C MET A 40 -3.87 -5.35 6.38
N GLU A 41 -4.04 -4.47 5.40
CA GLU A 41 -4.63 -3.15 5.59
C GLU A 41 -6.16 -3.19 5.46
N SER A 42 -6.69 -3.82 4.41
CA SER A 42 -8.09 -3.66 4.00
C SER A 42 -8.85 -4.95 3.73
N ARG A 43 -8.20 -6.11 3.76
CA ARG A 43 -8.80 -7.39 3.36
C ARG A 43 -9.41 -7.32 1.94
N PHE A 44 -8.75 -6.59 1.04
CA PHE A 44 -9.19 -6.30 -0.33
C PHE A 44 -10.47 -5.47 -0.46
N ASP A 45 -10.94 -4.83 0.60
CA ASP A 45 -12.07 -3.89 0.56
C ASP A 45 -11.56 -2.45 0.42
N LYS A 46 -11.81 -1.82 -0.74
CA LYS A 46 -11.44 -0.43 -0.97
C LYS A 46 -12.19 0.56 -0.07
N ASN A 47 -13.32 0.15 0.49
CA ASN A 47 -14.14 0.93 1.42
C ASN A 47 -13.86 0.55 2.88
N ALA A 48 -12.83 -0.25 3.15
CA ALA A 48 -12.46 -0.59 4.52
C ALA A 48 -12.17 0.69 5.33
N HIS A 49 -12.76 0.75 6.52
CA HIS A 49 -12.61 1.86 7.45
C HIS A 49 -12.22 1.34 8.83
N ALA A 50 -11.04 1.73 9.31
CA ALA A 50 -10.64 1.49 10.69
C ALA A 50 -11.22 2.59 11.60
N GLN A 51 -11.85 2.19 12.71
CA GLN A 51 -12.42 3.13 13.68
C GLN A 51 -11.33 4.11 14.18
N GLY A 52 -11.63 5.41 14.09
CA GLY A 52 -10.71 6.47 14.52
C GLY A 52 -9.56 6.76 13.53
N SER A 53 -9.52 6.11 12.37
CA SER A 53 -8.56 6.40 11.30
C SER A 53 -9.22 7.12 10.14
N SER A 54 -8.50 8.06 9.52
CA SER A 54 -8.89 8.68 8.25
C SER A 54 -8.25 7.99 7.04
N ALA A 55 -7.62 6.82 7.25
CA ALA A 55 -7.01 6.03 6.20
C ALA A 55 -8.06 5.54 5.19
N ARG A 56 -7.70 5.53 3.89
CA ARG A 56 -8.63 5.17 2.81
C ARG A 56 -8.01 4.24 1.76
N GLY A 57 -8.88 3.47 1.11
CA GLY A 57 -8.56 2.60 -0.01
C GLY A 57 -7.88 1.29 0.38
N LEU A 58 -7.52 0.51 -0.62
CA LEU A 58 -6.90 -0.82 -0.47
C LEU A 58 -5.65 -0.82 0.40
N MET A 59 -4.80 0.21 0.27
CA MET A 59 -3.55 0.33 1.01
C MET A 59 -3.68 1.18 2.29
N GLN A 60 -4.90 1.61 2.66
CA GLN A 60 -5.20 2.39 3.87
C GLN A 60 -4.24 3.56 4.09
N LEU A 61 -4.21 4.48 3.12
CA LEU A 61 -3.33 5.65 3.15
C LEU A 61 -3.99 6.82 3.88
N LEU A 62 -3.21 7.51 4.70
CA LEU A 62 -3.54 8.82 5.27
C LEU A 62 -3.16 9.95 4.30
N LYS A 63 -3.56 11.19 4.63
CA LYS A 63 -3.12 12.41 3.92
C LYS A 63 -1.60 12.59 3.90
N ALA A 64 -0.92 12.24 5.00
CA ALA A 64 0.52 12.46 5.13
C ALA A 64 1.36 11.77 4.03
N PRO A 65 1.15 10.48 3.70
CA PRO A 65 1.73 9.85 2.51
C PRO A 65 1.54 10.62 1.20
N VAL A 66 0.33 11.12 0.94
CA VAL A 66 0.00 11.85 -0.30
C VAL A 66 0.74 13.18 -0.35
N ARG A 67 0.77 13.91 0.78
CA ARG A 67 1.54 15.14 0.95
C ARG A 67 3.02 14.92 0.71
N GLU A 68 3.59 13.85 1.25
CA GLU A 68 5.01 13.53 1.08
C GLU A 68 5.34 13.25 -0.38
N LEU A 69 4.50 12.50 -1.10
CA LEU A 69 4.70 12.27 -2.53
C LEU A 69 4.63 13.58 -3.33
N ALA A 70 3.68 14.47 -3.02
CA ALA A 70 3.59 15.79 -3.64
C ALA A 70 4.85 16.64 -3.36
N ARG A 71 5.36 16.60 -2.12
CA ARG A 71 6.60 17.28 -1.72
C ARG A 71 7.81 16.76 -2.49
N LEU A 72 7.97 15.44 -2.59
CA LEU A 72 9.08 14.81 -3.30
C LEU A 72 9.04 15.12 -4.81
N ALA A 73 7.85 15.06 -5.42
CA ALA A 73 7.66 15.45 -6.82
C ALA A 73 8.00 16.93 -7.06
N ASN A 74 7.69 17.81 -6.11
CA ASN A 74 8.06 19.22 -6.18
C ASN A 74 9.58 19.42 -6.03
N LEU A 75 10.24 18.70 -5.12
CA LEU A 75 11.69 18.79 -4.92
C LEU A 75 12.51 18.31 -6.12
N ALA A 76 11.98 17.38 -6.90
CA ALA A 76 12.59 16.92 -8.15
C ALA A 76 12.61 17.99 -9.25
N LYS A 77 11.79 19.05 -9.14
CA LYS A 77 11.77 20.17 -10.09
C LYS A 77 12.91 21.16 -9.83
N ALA A 78 13.24 21.94 -10.86
CA ALA A 78 14.18 23.06 -10.72
C ALA A 78 13.69 24.05 -9.66
N PRO A 79 14.57 24.69 -8.86
CA PRO A 79 14.15 25.58 -7.77
C PRO A 79 13.13 26.66 -8.16
N ARG A 80 13.26 27.22 -9.37
CA ARG A 80 12.35 28.25 -9.92
C ARG A 80 10.93 27.74 -10.26
N GLU A 81 10.74 26.42 -10.37
CA GLU A 81 9.48 25.75 -10.71
C GLU A 81 8.81 25.13 -9.49
N ARG A 82 9.45 25.22 -8.32
CA ARG A 82 8.92 24.69 -7.07
C ARG A 82 7.81 25.58 -6.56
N ARG A 83 6.74 24.95 -6.09
CA ARG A 83 5.61 25.62 -5.44
C ARG A 83 5.73 25.56 -3.92
N PRO A 84 5.10 26.50 -3.19
CA PRO A 84 5.01 26.43 -1.73
C PRO A 84 4.34 25.13 -1.26
N GLU A 85 4.86 24.52 -0.19
CA GLU A 85 4.30 23.28 0.35
C GLU A 85 2.83 23.42 0.81
N THR A 86 2.43 24.61 1.26
CA THR A 86 1.04 24.90 1.66
C THR A 86 0.04 24.66 0.54
N GLU A 87 0.38 25.03 -0.69
CA GLU A 87 -0.48 24.79 -1.86
C GLU A 87 -0.50 23.30 -2.23
N LEU A 88 0.67 22.67 -2.22
CA LEU A 88 0.81 21.24 -2.54
C LEU A 88 0.03 20.37 -1.56
N TYR A 89 0.09 20.69 -0.26
CA TYR A 89 -0.61 19.92 0.76
C TYR A 89 -2.11 20.12 0.71
N ARG A 90 -2.58 21.32 0.35
CA ARG A 90 -4.01 21.55 0.11
C ARG A 90 -4.53 20.71 -1.06
N GLU A 91 -3.77 20.63 -2.16
CA GLU A 91 -4.11 19.80 -3.33
C GLU A 91 -4.04 18.30 -3.00
N ALA A 92 -3.00 17.87 -2.28
CA ALA A 92 -2.84 16.49 -1.82
C ALA A 92 -3.98 16.06 -0.88
N ASP A 93 -4.42 16.94 0.02
CA ASP A 93 -5.55 16.69 0.91
C ASP A 93 -6.86 16.59 0.14
N ALA A 94 -7.10 17.50 -0.81
CA ALA A 94 -8.29 17.47 -1.66
C ALA A 94 -8.33 16.19 -2.51
N PHE A 95 -7.18 15.78 -3.07
CA PHE A 95 -7.07 14.52 -3.79
C PHE A 95 -7.34 13.32 -2.88
N HIS A 96 -6.71 13.26 -1.69
CA HIS A 96 -6.96 12.20 -0.71
C HIS A 96 -8.44 12.09 -0.36
N ASP A 97 -9.15 13.22 -0.26
CA ASP A 97 -10.57 13.28 0.11
C ASP A 97 -11.51 13.02 -1.08
N SER A 98 -10.99 12.95 -2.31
CA SER A 98 -11.81 12.72 -3.50
C SER A 98 -12.29 11.26 -3.62
N PRO A 99 -13.32 10.99 -4.45
CA PRO A 99 -13.73 9.64 -4.81
C PRO A 99 -12.67 8.90 -5.64
N GLU A 100 -11.85 9.61 -6.42
CA GLU A 100 -10.82 8.98 -7.25
C GLU A 100 -9.72 8.34 -6.40
N PHE A 101 -9.49 8.82 -5.17
CA PHE A 101 -8.45 8.26 -4.31
C PHE A 101 -8.67 6.80 -3.91
N VAL A 102 -9.93 6.37 -3.85
CA VAL A 102 -10.30 4.98 -3.52
C VAL A 102 -10.46 4.11 -4.76
N ASP A 103 -10.23 4.65 -5.97
CA ASP A 103 -10.01 3.81 -7.14
C ASP A 103 -8.82 2.89 -6.88
N GLU A 104 -9.00 1.60 -7.12
CA GLU A 104 -8.08 0.56 -6.66
C GLU A 104 -6.70 0.70 -7.31
N ALA A 105 -6.67 0.95 -8.62
CA ALA A 105 -5.44 1.16 -9.36
C ALA A 105 -4.71 2.42 -8.87
N THR A 106 -5.46 3.51 -8.65
CA THR A 106 -4.92 4.76 -8.12
C THR A 106 -4.35 4.58 -6.72
N ASN A 107 -5.09 3.95 -5.81
CA ASN A 107 -4.67 3.73 -4.43
C ASN A 107 -3.43 2.82 -4.35
N ILE A 108 -3.37 1.78 -5.18
CA ILE A 108 -2.18 0.90 -5.30
C ILE A 108 -0.97 1.69 -5.81
N ARG A 109 -1.11 2.49 -6.88
CA ARG A 109 -0.02 3.33 -7.38
C ARG A 109 0.50 4.28 -6.30
N THR A 110 -0.40 4.97 -5.60
CA THR A 110 -0.01 5.93 -4.55
C THR A 110 0.68 5.23 -3.38
N GLY A 111 0.12 4.12 -2.88
CA GLY A 111 0.67 3.46 -1.70
C GLY A 111 2.01 2.78 -1.96
N THR A 112 2.17 2.14 -3.13
CA THR A 112 3.44 1.54 -3.53
C THR A 112 4.50 2.60 -3.86
N ALA A 113 4.12 3.74 -4.45
CA ALA A 113 5.05 4.87 -4.64
C ALA A 113 5.53 5.42 -3.30
N TYR A 114 4.65 5.52 -2.30
CA TYR A 114 5.02 5.95 -0.96
C TYR A 114 5.94 4.93 -0.27
N LEU A 115 5.65 3.63 -0.34
CA LEU A 115 6.56 2.58 0.14
C LEU A 115 7.94 2.71 -0.52
N GLN A 116 7.99 2.93 -1.83
CA GLN A 116 9.26 3.11 -2.54
C GLN A 116 10.03 4.34 -2.05
N ALA A 117 9.34 5.46 -1.79
CA ALA A 117 9.96 6.65 -1.23
C ALA A 117 10.57 6.38 0.16
N LEU A 118 9.86 5.63 1.01
CA LEU A 118 10.36 5.22 2.33
C LEU A 118 11.57 4.28 2.22
N ILE A 119 11.55 3.33 1.28
CA ILE A 119 12.71 2.45 1.02
C ILE A 119 13.91 3.30 0.60
N LYS A 120 13.75 4.19 -0.38
CA LYS A 120 14.82 5.08 -0.84
C LYS A 120 15.38 5.94 0.29
N LYS A 121 14.51 6.52 1.12
CA LYS A 121 14.90 7.32 2.30
C LYS A 121 15.75 6.49 3.27
N ASN A 122 15.30 5.29 3.62
CA ASN A 122 16.01 4.43 4.57
C ASN A 122 17.32 3.87 3.99
N THR A 123 17.37 3.57 2.69
CA THR A 123 18.61 3.21 1.99
C THR A 123 19.62 4.35 2.02
N ALA A 124 19.20 5.58 1.70
CA ALA A 124 20.06 6.76 1.74
C ALA A 124 20.57 7.07 3.17
N ALA A 125 19.80 6.73 4.19
CA ALA A 125 20.20 6.85 5.60
C ALA A 125 21.14 5.72 6.08
N GLY A 126 21.49 4.76 5.22
CA GLY A 126 22.39 3.65 5.58
C GLY A 126 21.73 2.60 6.47
N ALA A 127 20.40 2.48 6.46
CA ALA A 127 19.70 1.46 7.23
C ALA A 127 20.18 0.05 6.82
N LYS A 128 20.43 -0.82 7.81
CA LYS A 128 20.83 -2.22 7.57
C LYS A 128 19.74 -3.01 6.84
N PHE A 129 18.47 -2.72 7.12
CA PHE A 129 17.30 -3.38 6.52
C PHE A 129 16.28 -2.33 6.04
N PRO A 130 16.53 -1.65 4.90
CA PRO A 130 15.71 -0.51 4.46
C PRO A 130 14.23 -0.84 4.24
N ILE A 131 13.92 -2.04 3.76
CA ILE A 131 12.53 -2.48 3.55
C ILE A 131 11.80 -2.61 4.89
N VAL A 132 12.43 -3.24 5.88
CA VAL A 132 11.84 -3.40 7.23
C VAL A 132 11.55 -2.03 7.84
N GLU A 133 12.49 -1.08 7.74
CA GLU A 133 12.30 0.29 8.24
C GLU A 133 11.20 1.03 7.48
N ALA A 134 11.09 0.84 6.16
CA ALA A 134 10.02 1.41 5.37
C ALA A 134 8.63 0.92 5.82
N PHE A 135 8.46 -0.37 6.14
CA PHE A 135 7.18 -0.87 6.66
C PHE A 135 6.88 -0.38 8.08
N LYS A 136 7.91 -0.18 8.93
CA LYS A 136 7.74 0.47 10.24
C LYS A 136 7.31 1.93 10.10
N ASP A 137 7.85 2.64 9.11
CA ASP A 137 7.46 4.00 8.73
C ASP A 137 6.03 4.05 8.18
N TYR A 138 5.70 3.15 7.27
CA TYR A 138 4.38 3.05 6.68
C TYR A 138 3.29 2.81 7.73
N ARG A 139 3.52 1.84 8.62
CA ARG A 139 2.54 1.44 9.64
C ARG A 139 2.54 2.36 10.87
N GLY A 140 3.63 3.07 11.13
CA GLY A 140 3.83 3.83 12.37
C GLY A 140 4.19 2.96 13.59
N ILE A 141 4.44 1.66 13.41
CA ILE A 141 4.77 0.71 14.49
C ILE A 141 6.18 0.16 14.27
N ARG A 142 7.06 0.27 15.28
CA ARG A 142 8.51 0.03 15.16
C ARG A 142 8.98 -1.40 15.45
N ASN A 143 8.11 -2.32 15.84
CA ASN A 143 8.50 -3.66 16.29
C ASN A 143 8.92 -4.63 15.17
N GLY A 144 8.67 -4.29 13.90
CA GLY A 144 9.05 -5.12 12.73
C GLY A 144 8.21 -6.39 12.51
N LEU A 145 7.31 -6.74 13.44
CA LEU A 145 6.45 -7.92 13.31
C LEU A 145 5.51 -7.83 12.10
N TYR A 146 5.08 -6.62 11.79
CA TYR A 146 4.20 -6.33 10.66
C TYR A 146 4.78 -6.84 9.32
N PHE A 147 6.01 -6.43 9.00
CA PHE A 147 6.67 -6.87 7.78
C PHE A 147 7.06 -8.35 7.82
N SER A 148 7.44 -8.88 8.98
CA SER A 148 7.76 -10.31 9.12
C SER A 148 6.56 -11.20 8.75
N LYS A 149 5.35 -10.86 9.23
CA LYS A 149 4.11 -11.56 8.86
C LYS A 149 3.86 -11.49 7.35
N ILE A 150 3.99 -10.30 6.76
CA ILE A 150 3.79 -10.07 5.32
C ILE A 150 4.79 -10.89 4.49
N GLN A 151 6.08 -10.87 4.84
CA GLN A 151 7.11 -11.59 4.11
C GLN A 151 6.85 -13.11 4.15
N ALA A 152 6.55 -13.65 5.34
CA ALA A 152 6.28 -15.07 5.49
C ALA A 152 5.02 -15.52 4.72
N ALA A 153 3.99 -14.68 4.65
CA ALA A 153 2.80 -14.95 3.84
C ALA A 153 3.11 -14.84 2.34
N ALA A 154 3.87 -13.84 1.92
CA ALA A 154 4.25 -13.64 0.52
C ALA A 154 5.07 -14.81 -0.02
N ASP A 155 6.01 -15.35 0.76
CA ASP A 155 6.82 -16.51 0.38
C ASP A 155 5.96 -17.75 0.12
N LYS A 156 4.93 -17.97 0.96
CA LYS A 156 3.96 -19.05 0.76
C LYS A 156 3.05 -18.78 -0.43
N LEU A 157 2.59 -17.54 -0.59
CA LEU A 157 1.69 -17.13 -1.66
C LEU A 157 2.35 -17.29 -3.04
N ALA A 158 3.66 -17.04 -3.16
CA ALA A 158 4.41 -17.27 -4.39
C ALA A 158 4.34 -18.74 -4.85
N ALA A 159 4.31 -19.70 -3.90
CA ALA A 159 4.16 -21.12 -4.20
C ALA A 159 2.70 -21.56 -4.41
N SER A 160 1.73 -20.74 -4.01
CA SER A 160 0.29 -21.06 -4.07
C SER A 160 -0.53 -19.78 -4.33
N PRO A 161 -0.43 -19.19 -5.54
CA PRO A 161 -0.81 -17.80 -5.81
C PRO A 161 -2.30 -17.47 -5.68
N ASN A 162 -3.14 -18.49 -5.60
CA ASN A 162 -4.60 -18.36 -5.47
C ASN A 162 -5.13 -18.81 -4.10
N SER A 163 -4.25 -19.12 -3.13
CA SER A 163 -4.67 -19.59 -1.82
C SER A 163 -5.06 -18.43 -0.91
N MET A 164 -6.36 -18.29 -0.66
CA MET A 164 -6.90 -17.34 0.32
C MET A 164 -6.55 -17.72 1.76
N GLN A 165 -6.37 -19.01 2.05
CA GLN A 165 -5.99 -19.49 3.38
C GLN A 165 -4.71 -18.84 3.90
N ILE A 166 -3.70 -18.65 3.03
CA ILE A 166 -2.44 -17.99 3.39
C ILE A 166 -2.68 -16.56 3.88
N LEU A 167 -3.62 -15.85 3.26
CA LEU A 167 -3.99 -14.48 3.62
C LEU A 167 -4.82 -14.43 4.90
N TRP A 168 -5.77 -15.35 5.06
CA TRP A 168 -6.57 -15.50 6.28
C TRP A 168 -5.69 -15.77 7.50
N ASP A 169 -4.74 -16.71 7.40
CA ASP A 169 -3.84 -17.09 8.49
C ASP A 169 -2.93 -15.94 8.95
N MET A 170 -2.61 -15.00 8.04
CA MET A 170 -1.71 -13.88 8.32
C MET A 170 -2.31 -12.88 9.32
N VAL A 171 -3.64 -12.71 9.29
CA VAL A 171 -4.36 -11.69 10.09
C VAL A 171 -4.93 -12.23 11.40
N GLN A 172 -4.75 -13.53 11.68
CA GLN A 172 -5.06 -14.14 12.97
C GLN A 172 -4.01 -13.78 14.06
#